data_AF-A0A164J775-F1
#
_entry.id   AF-A0A164J775-F1
#
_cell.length_a   1.000
_cell.length_b   1.000
_cell.length_c   1.000
_cell.angle_alpha   90.00
_cell.angle_beta   90.00
_cell.angle_gamma   90.00
#
_symmetry.space_group_name_H-M   'P 1'
#
loop_
_entity.id
_entity.type
_entity.pdbx_description
1 polymer ?
#
loop_
_entity_poly.entity_id
_entity_poly.type
_entity_poly.pdbx_seq_one_letter_code
_entity_poly.pdbx_strand_id
1 'polypeptide(L)' 'GNSHTLMIACVSPADSNYEETLSTLRYADRARKIKNKPIVNQDPTIVEVMA' A
#
# COMPACT_ATOMS: atom_id res chain seq x y z
N GLY A 1 9.18 1.87 -0.42
CA GLY A 1 9.95 0.60 -0.39
C GLY A 1 9.87 -0.13 -1.72
N ASN A 2 10.54 -1.29 -1.81
CA ASN A 2 10.48 -2.21 -2.95
C ASN A 2 9.34 -3.21 -2.75
N SER A 3 8.11 -2.78 -2.99
CA SER A 3 6.92 -3.61 -2.89
C SER A 3 5.76 -2.96 -3.65
N HIS A 4 4.96 -3.77 -4.33
CA HIS A 4 3.62 -3.37 -4.75
C HIS A 4 2.70 -3.50 -3.54
N THR A 5 2.23 -2.36 -3.05
CA THR A 5 1.47 -2.31 -1.79
C THR A 5 0.07 -1.79 -2.06
N LEU A 6 -0.90 -2.44 -1.41
CA LEU A 6 -2.30 -2.06 -1.40
C LEU A 6 -2.78 -1.99 0.05
N MET A 7 -3.62 -1.01 0.34
CA MET A 7 -4.28 -0.83 1.62
C MET A 7 -5.79 -0.88 1.40
N ILE A 8 -6.51 -1.68 2.19
CA ILE A 8 -7.97 -1.72 2.22
C ILE A 8 -8.44 -1.06 3.52
N ALA A 9 -9.24 0.00 3.40
CA ALA A 9 -9.86 0.65 4.53
C ALA A 9 -11.23 0.02 4.79
N CYS A 10 -11.37 -0.69 5.90
CA CYS A 10 -12.65 -1.25 6.34
C CYS A 10 -13.35 -0.24 7.25
N VAL A 11 -14.59 0.12 6.92
CA VAL A 11 -15.36 1.13 7.66
C VAL A 11 -16.78 0.64 7.91
N SER A 12 -17.40 1.13 8.99
CA SER A 12 -18.79 0.84 9.33
C SER A 12 -19.71 1.92 8.73
N PRO A 13 -20.88 1.56 8.19
CA PRO A 13 -21.85 2.54 7.70
C PRO A 13 -22.72 3.15 8.82
N ALA A 14 -22.59 2.69 10.07
CA ALA A 14 -23.42 3.17 11.18
C ALA A 14 -23.01 4.58 11.64
N ASP A 15 -24.01 5.44 11.89
CA ASP A 15 -23.79 6.82 12.37
C ASP A 15 -23.00 6.88 13.68
N SER A 16 -23.17 5.89 14.55
CA SER A 16 -22.41 5.74 15.80
C SER A 16 -20.90 5.64 15.59
N ASN A 17 -20.46 5.25 14.39
CA ASN A 17 -19.05 5.10 14.03
C ASN A 17 -18.55 6.20 13.08
N TYR A 18 -19.28 7.31 12.95
CA TYR A 18 -18.95 8.38 12.02
C TYR A 18 -17.53 8.93 12.24
N GLU A 19 -17.15 9.25 13.48
CA GLU A 19 -15.83 9.83 13.78
C GLU A 19 -14.68 8.87 13.44
N GLU A 20 -14.80 7.60 13.81
CA GLU A 20 -13.80 6.56 13.51
C GLU A 20 -13.71 6.26 12.01
N THR A 21 -14.85 6.25 11.31
CA THR A 21 -14.91 6.10 9.85
C THR A 21 -14.20 7.26 9.17
N LEU A 22 -14.44 8.50 9.60
CA LEU A 22 -13.77 9.68 9.07
C LEU A 22 -12.26 9.64 9.33
N SER A 23 -11.85 9.23 10.53
CA SER A 23 -10.43 9.05 10.87
C SER A 23 -9.76 8.02 9.95
N THR A 24 -10.42 6.87 9.73
CA THR A 24 -9.96 5.80 8.86
C THR A 24 -9.81 6.27 7.41
N LEU A 25 -10.80 7.00 6.87
CA LEU A 25 -10.75 7.54 5.51
C LEU A 25 -9.64 8.60 5.35
N ARG A 26 -9.43 9.46 6.35
CA ARG A 26 -8.32 10.42 6.36
C ARG A 26 -6.96 9.74 6.41
N TYR A 27 -6.84 8.64 7.14
CA TYR A 27 -5.63 7.83 7.11
C TYR A 27 -5.41 7.19 5.74
N ALA A 28 -6.44 6.60 5.13
CA ALA A 28 -6.37 6.01 3.79
C ALA A 28 -5.95 7.04 2.73
N ASP A 29 -6.46 8.28 2.77
CA ASP A 29 -6.03 9.34 1.84
C ASP A 29 -4.54 9.67 2.00
N ARG A 30 -4.04 9.70 3.23
CA ARG A 30 -2.60 9.90 3.49
C ARG A 30 -1.78 8.71 2.99
N ALA A 31 -2.21 7.49 3.28
CA ALA A 31 -1.52 6.27 2.87
C ALA A 31 -1.41 6.14 1.34
N ARG A 32 -2.45 6.55 0.60
CA ARG A 32 -2.43 6.60 -0.88
C ARG A 32 -1.33 7.49 -1.45
N LYS A 33 -0.87 8.50 -0.70
CA LYS A 33 0.20 9.42 -1.14
C LYS A 33 1.60 8.81 -1.01
N ILE A 34 1.73 7.65 -0.36
CA ILE A 34 3.01 6.94 -0.23
C ILE A 34 3.42 6.37 -1.59
N LYS A 35 4.56 6.83 -2.11
CA LYS A 35 5.12 6.34 -3.39
C LYS A 35 6.18 5.28 -3.12
N ASN A 36 5.87 4.04 -3.49
CA ASN A 36 6.85 2.95 -3.53
C ASN A 36 7.66 2.96 -4.83
N LYS A 37 8.81 2.29 -4.81
CA LYS A 37 9.69 2.09 -5.96
C LYS A 37 9.94 0.58 -6.11
N PRO A 38 8.95 -0.19 -6.58
CA PRO A 38 9.12 -1.61 -6.79
C PRO A 38 10.12 -1.86 -7.93
N ILE A 39 11.01 -2.82 -7.74
CA ILE A 39 11.96 -3.33 -8.74
C ILE A 39 11.75 -4.85 -8.87
N VAL A 40 12.04 -5.40 -10.04
CA VAL A 40 12.00 -6.84 -10.24
C VAL A 40 13.15 -7.47 -9.46
N ASN A 41 12.82 -8.33 -8.50
CA ASN A 41 13.82 -9.05 -7.72
C ASN A 41 14.27 -10.26 -8.52
N GLN A 42 15.36 -10.11 -9.28
CA GLN A 42 16.01 -11.21 -9.99
C GLN A 42 17.14 -11.79 -9.14
N ASP A 43 17.35 -13.10 -9.23
CA ASP A 43 18.47 -13.76 -8.58
C ASP A 43 19.78 -13.36 -9.28
N PRO A 44 20.81 -12.88 -8.55
CA PRO A 44 22.06 -12.45 -9.16
C PRO A 44 22.73 -13.54 -10.01
N THR A 45 22.52 -14.82 -9.70
CA THR A 45 23.04 -15.95 -10.50
C THR A 45 22.43 -16.07 -11.90
N ILE A 46 21.21 -15.57 -12.12
CA ILE A 46 20.52 -15.62 -13.42
C ILE A 46 20.99 -14.46 -14.33
N VAL A 47 21.39 -13.33 -13.74
CA VAL A 47 21.82 -12.14 -14.48
C VAL A 47 23.17 -12.37 -15.18
N GLU A 48 24.10 -13.13 -14.59
CA GLU A 48 25.40 -13.43 -15.19
C GLU A 48 25.34 -14.39 -16.39
N VAL A 49 24.29 -15.20 -16.50
CA VAL A 49 24.14 -16.18 -17.61
C VAL A 49 23.51 -15.54 -18.85
N MET A 50 22.90 -14.35 -18.72
CA MET A 50 22.23 -13.63 -19.80
C MET A 50 23.01 -12.40 -20.32
N ALA A 51 24.23 -12.17 -19.83
CA ALA A 51 25.12 -11.07 -20.21
C ALA A 51 26.15 -11.47 -21.28
#